data_AF-H6L6X3-F1
#
_entry.id   AF-H6L6X3-F1
#
_cell.length_a   1.000
_cell.length_b   1.000
_cell.length_c   1.000
_cell.angle_alpha   90.00
_cell.angle_beta   90.00
_cell.angle_gamma   90.00
#
_symmetry.space_group_name_H-M   'P 1'
#
loop_
_entity.id
_entity.type
_entity.pdbx_description
1 polymer ?
#
loop_
_entity_poly.entity_id
_entity_poly.type
_entity_poly.pdbx_seq_one_letter_code
_entity_poly.pdbx_strand_id
1 'polypeptide(L)'
;MKFELSHDALAKVIYDQASTADKMRLKVANFIKGRHQHFKDNRSLLSKEDLEYIKRYLPQLDLETEVKQFIHNSQLAADRKQKLRAVIIVAVVLLLSGSSAVALWGWHEAQATHDKLHRTHDKLRQTFDKLRKAQKEKLEQEGLLNMSEDEKNALLLELQRTQDSLKKALKASNQEKNELRSEVKKIEDEAKAWRKELDGLKGAPILRKRKK
;
A
#
# COMPACT_ATOMS: atom_id res chain seq x y z
N MET A 1 10.84 39.33 -61.58
CA MET A 1 11.13 40.04 -60.31
C MET A 1 10.37 39.35 -59.16
N LYS A 2 10.98 38.34 -58.53
CA LYS A 2 10.40 37.63 -57.35
C LYS A 2 11.45 37.35 -56.26
N PHE A 3 12.71 37.75 -56.47
CA PHE A 3 13.82 37.42 -55.58
C PHE A 3 14.14 38.50 -54.55
N GLU A 4 13.66 39.74 -54.71
CA GLU A 4 13.99 40.85 -53.80
C GLU A 4 13.09 40.92 -52.55
N LEU A 5 11.83 40.47 -52.63
CA LEU A 5 10.95 40.42 -51.45
C LEU A 5 11.32 39.32 -50.44
N SER A 6 11.97 38.24 -50.90
CA SER A 6 12.34 37.10 -50.06
C SER A 6 13.45 37.45 -49.07
N HIS A 7 14.39 38.31 -49.48
CA HIS A 7 15.53 38.71 -48.64
C HIS A 7 15.11 39.68 -47.54
N ASP A 8 14.18 40.60 -47.82
CA ASP A 8 13.71 41.58 -46.83
C ASP A 8 12.84 40.91 -45.74
N ALA A 9 12.02 39.93 -46.13
CA ALA A 9 11.29 39.10 -45.19
C ALA A 9 12.23 38.26 -44.28
N LEU A 10 13.31 37.72 -44.84
CA LEU A 10 14.30 36.94 -44.07
C LEU A 10 15.08 37.83 -43.09
N ALA A 11 15.51 39.02 -43.53
CA ALA A 11 16.20 39.97 -42.67
C ALA A 11 15.34 40.42 -41.49
N LYS A 12 14.04 40.69 -41.73
CA LYS A 12 13.08 41.02 -40.68
C LYS A 12 12.91 39.87 -39.67
N VAL A 13 12.77 38.63 -40.15
CA VAL A 13 12.66 37.46 -39.27
C VAL A 13 13.92 37.26 -38.43
N ILE A 14 15.10 37.42 -39.02
CA ILE A 14 16.39 37.31 -38.29
C ILE A 14 16.49 38.42 -37.24
N TYR A 15 16.13 39.66 -37.58
CA TYR A 15 16.13 40.79 -36.66
C TYR A 15 15.16 40.58 -35.49
N ASP A 16 13.93 40.14 -35.78
CA ASP A 16 12.91 39.88 -34.77
C ASP A 16 13.32 38.72 -33.83
N GLN A 17 13.96 37.67 -34.37
CA GLN A 17 14.49 36.56 -33.58
C GLN A 17 15.66 37.00 -32.68
N ALA A 18 16.58 37.81 -33.20
CA ALA A 18 17.67 38.38 -32.41
C ALA A 18 17.13 39.27 -31.29
N SER A 19 16.19 40.17 -31.60
CA SER A 19 15.49 41.02 -30.63
C SER A 19 14.79 40.21 -29.55
N THR A 20 14.16 39.09 -29.93
CA THR A 20 13.46 38.22 -28.98
C THR A 20 14.45 37.47 -28.08
N ALA A 21 15.55 36.97 -28.62
CA ALA A 21 16.60 36.30 -27.84
C ALA A 21 17.22 37.25 -26.80
N ASP A 22 17.50 38.48 -27.19
CA ASP A 22 18.09 39.49 -26.28
C ASP A 22 17.11 39.87 -25.16
N LYS A 23 15.83 40.08 -25.50
CA LYS A 23 14.76 40.28 -24.50
C LYS A 23 14.68 39.11 -23.52
N MET A 24 14.82 37.88 -24.00
CA MET A 24 14.80 36.69 -23.14
C MET A 24 16.03 36.61 -22.25
N ARG A 25 17.24 36.91 -22.75
CA ARG A 25 18.45 36.97 -21.92
C ARG A 25 18.30 37.99 -20.80
N LEU A 26 17.79 39.19 -21.09
CA LEU A 26 17.55 40.23 -20.08
C LEU A 26 16.54 39.77 -19.03
N LYS A 27 15.44 39.12 -19.45
CA LYS A 27 14.46 38.53 -18.53
C LYS A 27 15.09 37.47 -17.63
N VAL A 28 15.91 36.58 -18.19
CA VAL A 28 16.60 35.52 -17.42
C VAL A 28 17.62 36.12 -16.46
N ALA A 29 18.39 37.13 -16.86
CA ALA A 29 19.33 37.82 -15.98
C ALA A 29 18.60 38.46 -14.79
N ASN A 30 17.50 39.17 -15.03
CA ASN A 30 16.68 39.77 -13.98
C ASN A 30 16.03 38.70 -13.07
N PHE A 31 15.59 37.59 -13.66
CA PHE A 31 15.06 36.45 -12.91
C PHE A 31 16.12 35.84 -11.97
N ILE A 32 17.33 35.57 -12.47
CA ILE A 32 18.44 35.04 -11.67
C ILE A 32 18.79 36.01 -10.54
N LYS A 33 18.88 37.32 -10.84
CA LYS A 33 19.15 38.35 -9.84
C LYS A 33 18.08 38.37 -8.74
N GLY A 34 16.80 38.34 -9.12
CA GLY A 34 15.69 38.28 -8.18
C GLY A 34 15.72 37.02 -7.30
N ARG A 35 16.02 35.87 -7.89
CA ARG A 35 16.15 34.60 -7.15
C ARG A 35 17.35 34.58 -6.22
N HIS A 36 18.48 35.16 -6.64
CA HIS A 36 19.67 35.29 -5.80
C HIS A 36 19.40 36.21 -4.61
N GLN A 37 18.70 37.33 -4.81
CA GLN A 37 18.27 38.19 -3.71
C GLN A 37 17.37 37.43 -2.74
N HIS A 38 16.36 36.72 -3.26
CA HIS A 38 15.49 35.90 -2.43
C HIS A 38 16.25 34.77 -1.69
N PHE A 39 17.34 34.27 -2.25
CA PHE A 39 18.23 33.35 -1.54
C PHE A 39 19.00 34.02 -0.41
N LYS A 40 19.49 35.26 -0.61
CA LYS A 40 20.14 36.03 0.47
C LYS A 40 19.16 36.24 1.63
N ASP A 41 17.89 36.49 1.34
CA ASP A 41 16.86 36.77 2.35
C ASP A 41 16.34 35.49 3.03
N ASN A 42 16.01 34.45 2.25
CA ASN A 42 15.25 33.29 2.71
C ASN A 42 16.01 31.95 2.63
N ARG A 43 17.27 31.97 2.19
CA ARG A 43 18.10 30.77 1.93
C ARG A 43 17.44 29.75 0.99
N SER A 44 16.49 30.18 0.16
CA SER A 44 15.80 29.33 -0.81
C SER A 44 16.63 29.19 -2.10
N LEU A 45 17.04 27.97 -2.42
CA LEU A 45 17.71 27.62 -3.68
C LEU A 45 16.73 27.60 -4.86
N LEU A 46 17.25 27.57 -6.09
CA LEU A 46 16.44 27.42 -7.30
C LEU A 46 15.76 26.04 -7.33
N SER A 47 14.52 26.01 -7.83
CA SER A 47 13.84 24.74 -8.09
C SER A 47 14.40 24.05 -9.35
N LYS A 48 13.98 22.81 -9.61
CA LYS A 48 14.38 22.10 -10.83
C LYS A 48 13.84 22.81 -12.07
N GLU A 49 12.62 23.30 -12.00
CA GLU A 49 11.95 24.03 -13.07
C GLU A 49 12.66 25.36 -13.33
N ASP A 50 13.07 26.07 -12.27
CA ASP A 50 13.87 27.29 -12.40
C ASP A 50 15.22 27.01 -13.09
N LEU A 51 15.91 25.95 -12.69
CA LEU A 51 17.19 25.54 -13.28
C LEU A 51 17.05 25.18 -14.76
N GLU A 52 15.97 24.49 -15.13
CA GLU A 52 15.66 24.12 -16.51
C GLU A 52 15.35 25.36 -17.37
N TYR A 53 14.58 26.30 -16.83
CA TYR A 53 14.26 27.56 -17.48
C TYR A 53 15.50 28.38 -17.84
N ILE A 54 16.48 28.47 -16.92
CA ILE A 54 17.69 29.27 -17.13
C ILE A 54 18.79 28.54 -17.91
N LYS A 55 18.74 27.20 -17.97
CA LYS A 55 19.81 26.34 -18.52
C LYS A 55 20.27 26.75 -19.91
N ARG A 56 19.34 27.09 -20.80
CA ARG A 56 19.64 27.44 -22.20
C ARG A 56 20.41 28.75 -22.35
N TYR A 57 20.22 29.68 -21.42
CA TYR A 57 20.75 31.04 -21.52
C TYR A 57 21.98 31.26 -20.64
N LEU A 58 22.25 30.37 -19.68
CA LEU A 58 23.39 30.44 -18.76
C LEU A 58 24.75 30.70 -19.45
N PRO A 59 25.11 30.02 -20.54
CA PRO A 59 26.42 30.22 -21.19
C PRO A 59 26.59 31.60 -21.83
N GLN A 60 25.48 32.31 -22.08
CA GLN A 60 25.46 33.60 -22.76
C GLN A 60 25.39 34.77 -21.77
N LEU A 61 25.28 34.48 -20.47
CA LEU A 61 25.19 35.47 -19.42
C LEU A 61 26.52 35.57 -18.69
N ASP A 62 27.07 36.78 -18.64
CA ASP A 62 28.18 37.06 -17.75
C ASP A 62 27.65 37.28 -16.33
N LEU A 63 27.90 36.30 -15.47
CA LEU A 63 27.40 36.28 -14.09
C LEU A 63 28.56 36.40 -13.11
N GLU A 64 28.35 37.18 -12.06
CA GLU A 64 29.25 37.27 -10.92
C GLU A 64 29.50 35.89 -10.26
N THR A 65 30.67 35.72 -9.66
CA THR A 65 31.10 34.46 -9.03
C THR A 65 30.12 34.00 -7.94
N GLU A 66 29.58 34.91 -7.13
CA GLU A 66 28.57 34.58 -6.11
C GLU A 66 27.33 33.93 -6.72
N VAL A 67 26.84 34.49 -7.83
CA VAL A 67 25.64 34.02 -8.52
C VAL A 67 25.89 32.65 -9.16
N LYS A 68 27.09 32.44 -9.73
CA LYS A 68 27.52 31.14 -10.26
C LYS A 68 27.54 30.07 -9.16
N GLN A 69 28.06 30.39 -7.98
CA GLN A 69 28.05 29.48 -6.82
C GLN A 69 26.62 29.17 -6.34
N PHE A 70 25.75 30.18 -6.30
CA PHE A 70 24.33 30.00 -5.97
C PHE A 70 23.63 29.01 -6.93
N ILE A 71 23.85 29.15 -8.24
CA ILE A 71 23.28 28.25 -9.24
C ILE A 71 23.85 26.84 -9.07
N HIS A 72 25.16 26.70 -8.88
CA HIS A 72 25.80 25.40 -8.67
C HIS A 72 25.26 24.68 -7.43
N ASN A 73 25.15 25.37 -6.30
CA ASN A 73 24.58 24.82 -5.07
C ASN A 73 23.11 24.40 -5.27
N SER A 74 22.36 25.17 -6.06
CA SER A 74 20.98 24.83 -6.41
C SER A 74 20.88 23.57 -7.25
N GLN A 75 21.79 23.38 -8.22
CA GLN A 75 21.86 22.16 -9.05
C GLN A 75 22.12 20.92 -8.17
N LEU A 76 23.14 20.98 -7.31
CA LEU A 76 23.46 19.88 -6.40
C LEU A 76 22.28 19.54 -5.47
N ALA A 77 21.60 20.56 -4.95
CA ALA A 77 20.44 20.35 -4.08
C ALA A 77 19.24 19.74 -4.84
N ALA A 78 18.98 20.17 -6.06
CA ALA A 78 17.93 19.62 -6.92
C ALA A 78 18.20 18.15 -7.26
N ASP A 79 19.44 17.82 -7.63
CA ASP A 79 19.85 16.45 -7.96
C ASP A 79 19.74 15.51 -6.75
N ARG A 80 20.18 15.96 -5.57
CA ARG A 80 20.02 15.18 -4.32
C ARG A 80 18.56 14.91 -4.01
N LYS A 81 17.69 15.93 -4.13
CA LYS A 81 16.25 15.76 -3.92
C LYS A 81 15.63 14.78 -4.92
N GLN A 82 16.05 14.81 -6.18
CA GLN A 82 15.55 13.88 -7.19
C GLN A 82 16.00 12.45 -6.90
N LYS A 83 17.28 12.24 -6.55
CA LYS A 83 17.80 10.92 -6.15
C LYS A 83 17.07 10.37 -4.92
N LEU A 84 16.87 11.20 -3.90
CA LEU A 84 16.12 10.80 -2.70
C LEU A 84 14.68 10.41 -3.03
N ARG A 85 13.97 11.17 -3.88
CA ARG A 85 12.63 10.79 -4.34
C ARG A 85 12.63 9.45 -5.05
N ALA A 86 13.59 9.20 -5.94
CA ALA A 86 13.71 7.92 -6.63
C ALA A 86 13.94 6.76 -5.64
N VAL A 87 14.83 6.93 -4.67
CA VAL A 87 15.08 5.94 -3.61
C VAL A 87 13.81 5.66 -2.80
N ILE A 88 13.07 6.69 -2.40
CA ILE A 88 11.81 6.53 -1.66
C ILE A 88 10.78 5.76 -2.50
N ILE A 89 10.63 6.08 -3.78
CA ILE A 89 9.70 5.38 -4.68
C ILE A 89 10.08 3.90 -4.78
N VAL A 90 11.36 3.60 -5.00
CA VAL A 90 11.85 2.21 -5.06
C VAL A 90 11.60 1.48 -3.74
N ALA A 91 11.86 2.12 -2.60
CA ALA A 91 11.61 1.54 -1.29
C ALA A 91 10.12 1.21 -1.07
N VAL A 92 9.22 2.11 -1.45
CA VAL A 92 7.77 1.89 -1.35
C VAL A 92 7.33 0.75 -2.26
N VAL A 93 7.82 0.68 -3.50
CA VAL A 93 7.50 -0.41 -4.44
C VAL A 93 7.98 -1.76 -3.90
N LEU A 94 9.20 -1.83 -3.34
CA LEU A 94 9.71 -3.05 -2.73
C LEU A 94 8.89 -3.48 -1.51
N LEU A 95 8.48 -2.53 -0.66
CA LEU A 95 7.67 -2.81 0.52
C LEU A 95 6.28 -3.34 0.13
N LEU A 96 5.64 -2.75 -0.88
CA LEU A 96 4.34 -3.21 -1.39
C LEU A 96 4.45 -4.58 -2.07
N SER A 97 5.52 -4.81 -2.83
CA SER A 97 5.75 -6.10 -3.49
C SER A 97 6.03 -7.21 -2.48
N GLY A 98 6.84 -6.92 -1.46
CA GLY A 98 7.17 -7.87 -0.39
C GLY A 98 5.96 -8.24 0.46
N SER A 99 5.14 -7.25 0.86
CA SER A 99 3.90 -7.51 1.62
C SER A 99 2.89 -8.35 0.82
N SER A 100 2.80 -8.13 -0.49
CA SER A 100 1.95 -8.93 -1.37
C SER A 100 2.40 -10.40 -1.43
N ALA A 101 3.71 -10.66 -1.50
CA ALA A 101 4.24 -12.03 -1.50
C ALA A 101 3.92 -12.77 -0.20
N VAL A 102 4.07 -12.11 0.96
CA VAL A 102 3.71 -12.67 2.27
C VAL A 102 2.21 -12.97 2.35
N ALA A 103 1.37 -12.08 1.84
CA ALA A 103 -0.08 -12.30 1.81
C ALA A 103 -0.47 -13.53 0.96
N LEU A 104 0.17 -13.73 -0.19
CA LEU A 104 -0.07 -14.90 -1.04
C LEU A 104 0.35 -16.21 -0.36
N TRP A 105 1.52 -16.22 0.30
CA TRP A 105 1.95 -17.40 1.07
C TRP A 105 1.02 -17.70 2.25
N GLY A 106 0.60 -16.68 3.00
CA GLY A 106 -0.36 -16.83 4.08
C GLY A 106 -1.71 -17.37 3.60
N TRP A 107 -2.18 -16.92 2.43
CA TRP A 107 -3.44 -17.42 1.86
C TRP A 107 -3.36 -18.89 1.45
N HIS A 108 -2.22 -19.32 0.88
CA HIS A 108 -2.02 -20.73 0.52
C HIS A 108 -2.07 -21.64 1.77
N GLU A 109 -1.42 -21.24 2.87
CA GLU A 109 -1.46 -21.99 4.12
C GLU A 109 -2.86 -21.96 4.78
N ALA A 110 -3.56 -20.83 4.67
CA ALA A 110 -4.92 -20.70 5.15
C ALA A 110 -5.91 -21.64 4.42
N GLN A 111 -5.75 -21.84 3.11
CA GLN A 111 -6.58 -22.81 2.38
C GLN A 111 -6.29 -24.25 2.83
N ALA A 112 -5.00 -24.60 3.01
CA ALA A 112 -4.62 -25.93 3.49
C ALA A 112 -5.16 -26.24 4.89
N THR A 113 -5.26 -25.23 5.76
CA THR A 113 -5.85 -25.39 7.11
C THR A 113 -7.37 -25.53 7.05
N HIS A 114 -8.06 -24.79 6.18
CA HIS A 114 -9.49 -24.96 5.94
C HIS A 114 -9.84 -26.36 5.43
N ASP A 115 -9.09 -26.89 4.47
CA ASP A 115 -9.32 -28.24 3.93
C ASP A 115 -9.09 -29.33 4.98
N LYS A 116 -8.05 -29.17 5.82
CA LYS A 116 -7.81 -30.07 6.96
C LYS A 116 -9.00 -30.07 7.93
N LEU A 117 -9.58 -28.90 8.21
CA LEU A 117 -10.73 -28.77 9.10
C LEU A 117 -11.99 -29.44 8.56
N HIS A 118 -12.25 -29.36 7.25
CA HIS A 118 -13.37 -30.07 6.64
C HIS A 118 -13.17 -31.60 6.70
N ARG A 119 -11.96 -32.08 6.36
CA ARG A 119 -11.64 -33.51 6.43
C ARG A 119 -11.73 -34.08 7.85
N THR A 120 -11.34 -33.31 8.87
CA THR A 120 -11.50 -33.75 10.26
C THR A 120 -12.97 -33.82 10.65
N HIS A 121 -13.79 -32.86 10.21
CA HIS A 121 -15.24 -32.88 10.43
C HIS A 121 -15.91 -34.10 9.77
N ASP A 122 -15.55 -34.41 8.52
CA ASP A 122 -16.09 -35.56 7.79
C ASP A 122 -15.67 -36.88 8.40
N LYS A 123 -14.39 -37.02 8.79
CA LYS A 123 -13.90 -38.20 9.52
C LYS A 123 -14.64 -38.38 10.83
N LEU A 124 -14.84 -37.30 11.58
CA LEU A 124 -15.56 -37.33 12.85
C LEU A 124 -17.01 -37.80 12.64
N ARG A 125 -17.69 -37.31 11.60
CA ARG A 125 -19.04 -37.74 11.22
C ARG A 125 -19.08 -39.22 10.83
N GLN A 126 -18.13 -39.69 10.02
CA GLN A 126 -18.04 -41.11 9.67
C GLN A 126 -17.77 -41.98 10.89
N THR A 127 -16.96 -41.53 11.84
CA THR A 127 -16.77 -42.25 13.10
C THR A 127 -18.04 -42.31 13.93
N PHE A 128 -18.84 -41.22 13.98
CA PHE A 128 -20.17 -41.25 14.61
C PHE A 128 -21.10 -42.26 13.96
N ASP A 129 -21.16 -42.29 12.61
CA ASP A 129 -22.04 -43.21 11.89
C ASP A 129 -21.60 -44.67 12.07
N LYS A 130 -20.29 -44.95 12.07
CA LYS A 130 -19.75 -46.29 12.36
C LYS A 130 -20.03 -46.71 13.80
N LEU A 131 -19.82 -45.84 14.77
CA LEU A 131 -20.14 -46.12 16.17
C LEU A 131 -21.64 -46.39 16.34
N ARG A 132 -22.49 -45.59 15.72
CA ARG A 132 -23.94 -45.79 15.75
C ARG A 132 -24.37 -47.13 15.13
N LYS A 133 -23.75 -47.53 14.02
CA LYS A 133 -24.02 -48.84 13.38
C LYS A 133 -23.50 -50.01 14.20
N ALA A 134 -22.24 -49.96 14.65
CA ALA A 134 -21.66 -50.98 15.52
C ALA A 134 -22.45 -51.12 16.83
N GLN A 135 -22.98 -50.02 17.36
CA GLN A 135 -23.85 -50.04 18.52
C GLN A 135 -25.21 -50.67 18.21
N LYS A 136 -25.81 -50.36 17.05
CA LYS A 136 -27.07 -50.99 16.62
C LYS A 136 -26.90 -52.49 16.39
N GLU A 137 -25.80 -52.89 15.76
CA GLU A 137 -25.42 -54.29 15.54
C GLU A 137 -25.14 -55.01 16.86
N LYS A 138 -24.44 -54.37 17.81
CA LYS A 138 -24.29 -54.93 19.18
C LYS A 138 -25.63 -55.08 19.90
N LEU A 139 -26.50 -54.06 19.82
CA LEU A 139 -27.84 -54.12 20.41
C LEU A 139 -28.71 -55.23 19.78
N GLU A 140 -28.56 -55.48 18.48
CA GLU A 140 -29.25 -56.55 17.76
C GLU A 140 -28.63 -57.93 18.05
N GLN A 141 -27.31 -58.03 18.22
CA GLN A 141 -26.62 -59.26 18.65
C GLN A 141 -26.92 -59.63 20.12
N GLU A 142 -26.95 -58.65 21.03
CA GLU A 142 -27.33 -58.79 22.45
C GLU A 142 -28.84 -58.97 22.63
N GLY A 143 -29.64 -58.63 21.61
CA GLY A 143 -31.07 -58.93 21.52
C GLY A 143 -31.35 -60.41 21.28
N LEU A 144 -30.34 -61.20 20.89
CA LEU A 144 -30.48 -62.63 20.64
C LEU A 144 -29.80 -63.52 21.69
N LEU A 145 -28.82 -63.02 22.47
CA LEU A 145 -28.11 -63.84 23.47
C LEU A 145 -27.68 -63.03 24.72
N ASN A 146 -28.43 -63.18 25.82
CA ASN A 146 -28.02 -63.11 27.25
C ASN A 146 -27.14 -61.93 27.76
N MET A 147 -27.70 -60.73 27.96
CA MET A 147 -27.14 -59.72 28.87
C MET A 147 -28.17 -59.25 29.91
N SER A 148 -27.74 -59.08 31.17
CA SER A 148 -28.56 -58.58 32.28
C SER A 148 -29.03 -57.14 32.01
N GLU A 149 -30.28 -56.80 32.36
CA GLU A 149 -30.87 -55.47 32.13
C GLU A 149 -30.03 -54.32 32.73
N ASP A 150 -29.29 -54.59 33.80
CA ASP A 150 -28.45 -53.60 34.49
C ASP A 150 -27.23 -53.16 33.65
N GLU A 151 -26.59 -54.08 32.92
CA GLU A 151 -25.45 -53.76 32.06
C GLU A 151 -25.88 -52.97 30.82
N LYS A 152 -27.10 -53.26 30.31
CA LYS A 152 -27.72 -52.49 29.22
C LYS A 152 -28.00 -51.05 29.64
N ASN A 153 -28.53 -50.86 30.86
CA ASN A 153 -28.81 -49.54 31.40
C ASN A 153 -27.51 -48.74 31.68
N ALA A 154 -26.45 -49.40 32.14
CA ALA A 154 -25.15 -48.76 32.36
C ALA A 154 -24.52 -48.25 31.05
N LEU A 155 -24.54 -49.08 29.99
CA LEU A 155 -24.04 -48.71 28.66
C LEU A 155 -24.86 -47.59 28.02
N LEU A 156 -26.20 -47.62 28.17
CA LEU A 156 -27.08 -46.55 27.68
C LEU A 156 -26.76 -45.22 28.37
N LEU A 157 -26.52 -45.25 29.67
CA LEU A 157 -26.18 -44.05 30.45
C LEU A 157 -24.81 -43.48 30.04
N GLU A 158 -23.81 -44.33 29.81
CA GLU A 158 -22.49 -43.90 29.35
C GLU A 158 -22.55 -43.33 27.93
N LEU A 159 -23.36 -43.93 27.06
CA LEU A 159 -23.61 -43.42 25.71
C LEU A 159 -24.30 -42.05 25.74
N GLN A 160 -25.26 -41.88 26.64
CA GLN A 160 -25.96 -40.61 26.78
C GLN A 160 -25.01 -39.53 27.29
N ARG A 161 -24.13 -39.86 28.24
CA ARG A 161 -23.08 -38.96 28.75
C ARG A 161 -22.06 -38.57 27.67
N THR A 162 -21.63 -39.52 26.84
CA THR A 162 -20.69 -39.23 25.74
C THR A 162 -21.35 -38.41 24.63
N GLN A 163 -22.61 -38.65 24.30
CA GLN A 163 -23.35 -37.78 23.38
C GLN A 163 -23.51 -36.36 23.92
N ASP A 164 -23.82 -36.22 25.21
CA ASP A 164 -24.01 -34.92 25.83
C ASP A 164 -22.70 -34.14 25.97
N SER A 165 -21.59 -34.81 26.30
CA SER A 165 -20.27 -34.18 26.36
C SER A 165 -19.81 -33.72 24.97
N LEU A 166 -20.06 -34.52 23.93
CA LEU A 166 -19.74 -34.16 22.55
C LEU A 166 -20.62 -33.02 22.02
N LYS A 167 -21.91 -33.00 22.35
CA LYS A 167 -22.79 -31.85 22.04
C LYS A 167 -22.33 -30.58 22.72
N LYS A 168 -21.87 -30.66 23.98
CA LYS A 168 -21.29 -29.52 24.70
C LYS A 168 -20.00 -29.03 24.04
N ALA A 169 -19.09 -29.94 23.68
CA ALA A 169 -17.86 -29.60 22.97
C ALA A 169 -18.13 -28.95 21.60
N LEU A 170 -19.13 -29.43 20.86
CA LEU A 170 -19.55 -28.83 19.59
C LEU A 170 -20.11 -27.41 19.77
N LYS A 171 -20.91 -27.18 20.82
CA LYS A 171 -21.41 -25.83 21.16
C LYS A 171 -20.27 -24.89 21.52
N ALA A 172 -19.31 -25.35 22.34
CA ALA A 172 -18.15 -24.56 22.72
C ALA A 172 -17.30 -24.17 21.49
N SER A 173 -17.01 -25.12 20.60
CA SER A 173 -16.27 -24.84 19.35
C SER A 173 -17.01 -23.86 18.42
N ASN A 174 -18.34 -23.95 18.35
CA ASN A 174 -19.14 -22.97 17.59
C ASN A 174 -19.15 -21.58 18.24
N GLN A 175 -19.13 -21.50 19.58
CA GLN A 175 -19.02 -20.22 20.29
C GLN A 175 -17.66 -19.57 20.03
N GLU A 176 -16.57 -20.32 20.17
CA GLU A 176 -15.21 -19.87 19.88
C GLU A 176 -15.07 -19.36 18.43
N LYS A 177 -15.65 -20.10 17.46
CA LYS A 177 -15.69 -19.66 16.05
C LYS A 177 -16.46 -18.35 15.85
N ASN A 178 -17.55 -18.14 16.59
CA ASN A 178 -18.33 -16.91 16.51
C ASN A 178 -17.60 -15.73 17.17
N GLU A 179 -16.90 -15.97 18.27
CA GLU A 179 -16.02 -14.99 18.93
C GLU A 179 -14.90 -14.56 17.99
N LEU A 180 -14.17 -15.50 17.38
CA LEU A 180 -13.15 -15.22 16.38
C LEU A 180 -13.71 -14.45 15.17
N ARG A 181 -14.91 -14.81 14.68
CA ARG A 181 -15.58 -14.05 13.60
C ARG A 181 -15.87 -12.61 14.02
N SER A 182 -16.25 -12.38 15.28
CA SER A 182 -16.51 -11.04 15.80
C SER A 182 -15.23 -10.22 15.91
N GLU A 183 -14.11 -10.83 16.29
CA GLU A 183 -12.80 -10.19 16.36
C GLU A 183 -12.27 -9.82 14.98
N VAL A 184 -12.36 -10.75 14.01
CA VAL A 184 -11.99 -10.48 12.61
C VAL A 184 -12.80 -9.30 12.06
N LYS A 185 -14.10 -9.24 12.36
CA LYS A 185 -14.95 -8.14 11.92
C LYS A 185 -14.53 -6.78 12.53
N LYS A 186 -14.15 -6.77 13.82
CA LYS A 186 -13.60 -5.56 14.46
C LYS A 186 -12.32 -5.09 13.78
N ILE A 187 -11.39 -6.01 13.50
CA ILE A 187 -10.14 -5.71 12.79
C ILE A 187 -10.42 -5.16 11.39
N GLU A 188 -11.38 -5.73 10.66
CA GLU A 188 -11.79 -5.21 9.34
C GLU A 188 -12.37 -3.79 9.42
N ASP A 189 -13.21 -3.51 10.40
CA ASP A 189 -13.82 -2.20 10.57
C ASP A 189 -12.81 -1.14 11.04
N GLU A 190 -11.86 -1.52 11.91
CA GLU A 190 -10.70 -0.70 12.27
C GLU A 190 -9.82 -0.41 11.04
N ALA A 191 -9.50 -1.43 10.23
CA ALA A 191 -8.72 -1.26 9.01
C ALA A 191 -9.41 -0.32 8.01
N LYS A 192 -10.74 -0.37 7.89
CA LYS A 192 -11.53 0.58 7.09
C LYS A 192 -11.48 2.00 7.66
N ALA A 193 -11.53 2.15 8.98
CA ALA A 193 -11.44 3.46 9.64
C ALA A 193 -10.07 4.12 9.39
N TRP A 194 -8.98 3.36 9.59
CA TRP A 194 -7.62 3.80 9.26
C TRP A 194 -7.48 4.19 7.79
N ARG A 195 -8.06 3.41 6.87
CA ARG A 195 -8.04 3.72 5.43
C ARG A 195 -8.73 5.05 5.12
N LYS A 196 -9.89 5.30 5.73
CA LYS A 196 -10.64 6.56 5.56
C LYS A 196 -9.90 7.76 6.13
N GLU A 197 -9.21 7.60 7.26
CA GLU A 197 -8.38 8.63 7.87
C GLU A 197 -7.15 8.96 7.00
N LEU A 198 -6.52 7.94 6.42
CA LEU A 198 -5.40 8.09 5.49
C LEU A 198 -5.81 8.82 4.18
N ASP A 199 -7.01 8.56 3.68
CA ASP A 199 -7.56 9.26 2.52
C ASP A 199 -7.98 10.70 2.87
N GLY A 200 -8.46 10.95 4.10
CA GLY A 200 -8.72 12.30 4.61
C GLY A 200 -7.45 13.16 4.75
N LEU A 201 -6.34 12.55 5.17
CA LEU A 201 -5.03 13.22 5.27
C LEU A 201 -4.43 13.57 3.90
N LYS A 202 -4.74 12.81 2.84
CA LYS A 202 -4.36 13.17 1.46
C LYS A 202 -5.16 14.35 0.89
N GLY A 203 -6.31 14.68 1.48
CA GLY A 203 -7.18 15.79 1.07
C GLY A 203 -7.00 17.09 1.86
N ALA A 204 -6.20 17.11 2.92
CA ALA A 204 -6.02 18.29 3.77
C ALA A 204 -5.07 19.33 3.12
N PRO A 205 -5.48 20.60 2.95
CA PRO A 205 -4.59 21.64 2.45
C PRO A 205 -3.48 21.89 3.48
N ILE A 206 -2.23 21.83 3.02
CA ILE A 206 -1.03 22.06 3.83
C ILE A 206 -1.09 23.49 4.41
N LEU A 207 -1.52 23.62 5.67
CA LEU A 207 -1.47 24.87 6.42
C LEU A 207 -0.01 25.21 6.71
N ARG A 208 0.58 26.04 5.84
CA ARG A 208 1.84 26.76 6.10
C ARG A 208 1.64 27.67 7.33
N LYS A 209 2.10 27.24 8.50
CA LYS A 209 2.33 28.13 9.63
C LYS A 209 3.48 29.09 9.28
N ARG A 210 3.14 30.32 8.90
CA ARG A 210 4.01 31.50 9.04
C ARG A 210 4.04 31.86 10.53
N LYS A 211 5.19 31.75 11.18
CA LYS A 211 5.46 32.49 12.43
C LYS A 211 6.16 33.80 12.06
N LYS A 212 5.58 34.91 12.55
CA LYS A 212 6.27 36.18 12.76
C LYS A 212 7.15 36.05 14.01
#